data_AF-G7L9N2-F1
#
_entry.id   AF-G7L9N2-F1
#
_cell.length_a   1.000
_cell.length_b   1.000
_cell.length_c   1.000
_cell.angle_alpha   90.00
_cell.angle_beta   90.00
_cell.angle_gamma   90.00
#
_symmetry.space_group_name_H-M   'P 1'
#
loop_
_entity.id
_entity.type
_entity.pdbx_description
1 polymer ?
#
loop_
_entity_poly.entity_id
_entity_poly.type
_entity_poly.pdbx_seq_one_letter_code
_entity_poly.pdbx_strand_id
1 'polypeptide(L)'
;MIFDAGISSSRTRFSSNRIPFKRPSEVADAVAHPPILEPELGHKEAENVENSTVLAKSVKWRSTLLETICGIISELVKNDVTSIKGNDLKRMIDDVNEINNLKVEVVWLQTRLTGILEARQILKQSRTLKEKKDSIIKFIEIAESELKECEAEKKELSEKLKVVCDKEADWKKRLVRMHDESTKTFKRIKDGKSKVRQFLNGSLVDDLI
;
A
#
# COMPACT_ATOMS: atom_id res chain seq x y z
N MET A 1 8.40 49.44 -7.52
CA MET A 1 7.54 48.58 -6.68
C MET A 1 7.69 47.17 -7.22
N ILE A 2 8.37 46.32 -6.46
CA ILE A 2 8.74 44.95 -6.80
C ILE A 2 7.71 44.05 -6.11
N PHE A 3 7.04 43.18 -6.86
CA PHE A 3 6.25 42.08 -6.30
C PHE A 3 6.88 40.76 -6.77
N ASP A 4 7.68 40.18 -5.89
CA ASP A 4 8.05 38.77 -5.89
C ASP A 4 6.82 37.96 -5.46
N ALA A 5 6.42 36.98 -6.26
CA ALA A 5 5.47 35.96 -5.86
C ALA A 5 6.15 34.59 -6.03
N GLY A 6 6.71 34.11 -4.91
CA GLY A 6 7.34 32.81 -4.79
C GLY A 6 6.32 31.67 -4.94
N ILE A 7 6.66 30.73 -5.82
CA ILE A 7 5.94 29.48 -6.02
C ILE A 7 6.31 28.54 -4.87
N SER A 8 5.35 28.27 -3.97
CA SER A 8 5.52 27.32 -2.87
C SER A 8 5.34 25.89 -3.37
N SER A 9 6.45 25.15 -3.40
CA SER A 9 6.53 23.73 -3.74
C SER A 9 6.34 22.90 -2.46
N SER A 10 5.16 22.30 -2.28
CA SER A 10 4.89 21.42 -1.15
C SER A 10 5.29 19.98 -1.47
N ARG A 11 6.50 19.63 -1.03
CA ARG A 11 7.12 18.31 -1.10
C ARG A 11 6.62 17.40 0.03
N THR A 12 6.36 16.15 -0.33
CA THR A 12 5.93 14.99 0.45
C THR A 12 6.72 14.73 1.74
N ARG A 13 6.04 14.21 2.78
CA ARG A 13 6.62 13.31 3.79
C ARG A 13 5.61 12.23 4.22
N PHE A 14 5.85 11.00 3.79
CA PHE A 14 5.34 9.80 4.44
C PHE A 14 6.06 9.65 5.78
N SER A 15 5.32 9.69 6.89
CA SER A 15 5.85 9.47 8.23
C SER A 15 5.82 7.98 8.55
N SER A 16 7.01 7.38 8.64
CA SER A 16 7.24 6.00 9.04
C SER A 16 7.23 5.93 10.57
N ASN A 17 6.15 5.44 11.18
CA ASN A 17 6.12 5.15 12.61
C ASN A 17 6.64 3.74 12.88
N ARG A 18 7.91 3.62 13.27
CA ARG A 18 8.43 2.50 14.07
C ARG A 18 8.61 2.99 15.50
N ILE A 19 8.05 2.27 16.47
CA ILE A 19 8.39 2.40 17.90
C ILE A 19 8.76 1.01 18.44
N PRO A 20 9.72 0.91 19.37
CA PRO A 20 10.71 -0.16 19.40
C PRO A 20 10.45 -1.26 20.44
N PHE A 21 11.18 -2.36 20.20
CA PHE A 21 11.36 -3.53 21.05
C PHE A 21 12.02 -3.13 22.38
N LYS A 22 11.39 -3.46 23.52
CA LYS A 22 11.93 -3.23 24.86
C LYS A 22 12.30 -4.58 25.48
N ARG A 23 13.54 -4.69 25.98
CA ARG A 23 14.03 -5.81 26.80
C ARG A 23 14.90 -5.25 27.94
N PRO A 24 15.27 -6.06 28.94
CA PRO A 24 14.68 -6.09 30.29
C PRO A 24 15.61 -5.46 31.35
N SER A 25 15.06 -4.98 32.46
CA SER A 25 15.85 -4.50 33.61
C SER A 25 15.90 -5.54 34.72
N GLU A 26 17.13 -5.86 35.10
CA GLU A 26 17.56 -6.55 36.32
C GLU A 26 17.01 -5.91 37.60
N VAL A 27 16.81 -6.74 38.63
CA VAL A 27 17.04 -6.35 40.02
C VAL A 27 17.65 -7.53 40.76
N ALA A 28 18.72 -7.21 41.50
CA ALA A 28 19.65 -8.10 42.15
C ALA A 28 19.16 -8.63 43.51
N ASP A 29 19.63 -9.85 43.82
CA ASP A 29 20.14 -10.40 45.08
C ASP A 29 19.58 -9.94 46.43
N ALA A 30 19.10 -10.93 47.19
CA ALA A 30 19.43 -11.07 48.61
C ALA A 30 19.48 -12.55 49.03
N VAL A 31 20.63 -12.92 49.56
CA VAL A 31 21.09 -14.25 49.99
C VAL A 31 20.47 -14.66 51.33
N ALA A 32 20.04 -15.92 51.45
CA ALA A 32 20.08 -16.72 52.68
C ALA A 32 19.99 -18.23 52.36
N HIS A 33 21.00 -19.01 52.74
CA HIS A 33 21.00 -20.50 52.74
C HIS A 33 20.56 -21.05 54.12
N PRO A 34 20.40 -22.38 54.32
CA PRO A 34 19.28 -23.22 53.88
C PRO A 34 18.66 -24.00 55.08
N PRO A 35 17.61 -24.82 54.85
CA PRO A 35 17.50 -26.06 55.60
C PRO A 35 17.52 -27.27 54.65
N ILE A 36 18.41 -28.19 54.98
CA ILE A 36 18.49 -29.57 54.50
C ILE A 36 17.15 -30.26 54.81
N LEU A 37 16.43 -30.71 53.78
CA LEU A 37 15.47 -31.80 53.84
C LEU A 37 15.53 -32.57 52.51
N GLU A 38 15.37 -33.88 52.65
CA GLU A 38 15.79 -34.98 51.78
C GLU A 38 15.09 -35.02 50.40
N PRO A 39 15.68 -35.72 49.40
CA PRO A 39 14.97 -36.04 48.17
C PRO A 39 13.98 -37.18 48.44
N GLU A 40 12.73 -36.84 48.72
CA GLU A 40 11.59 -37.76 48.51
C GLU A 40 11.42 -37.99 47.01
N LEU A 41 12.22 -38.93 46.51
CA LEU A 41 12.10 -39.57 45.21
C LEU A 41 10.85 -40.47 45.23
N GLY A 42 9.68 -39.86 45.34
CA GLY A 42 8.39 -40.54 45.51
C GLY A 42 7.57 -40.57 44.22
N HIS A 43 7.89 -41.53 43.35
CA HIS A 43 6.95 -42.27 42.49
C HIS A 43 5.73 -41.50 41.93
N LYS A 44 5.89 -40.73 40.85
CA LYS A 44 4.75 -40.35 39.98
C LYS A 44 4.98 -40.60 38.49
N GLU A 45 6.22 -40.82 38.06
CA GLU A 45 6.53 -41.13 36.66
C GLU A 45 6.53 -42.64 36.35
N ALA A 46 6.78 -43.50 37.35
CA ALA A 46 6.81 -44.94 37.16
C ALA A 46 5.41 -45.53 36.85
N GLU A 47 4.36 -45.07 37.52
CA GLU A 47 3.01 -45.61 37.34
C GLU A 47 2.39 -45.24 35.97
N ASN A 48 2.74 -44.06 35.43
CA ASN A 48 2.28 -43.64 34.11
C ASN A 48 3.01 -44.39 32.98
N VAL A 49 4.33 -44.59 33.13
CA VAL A 49 5.13 -45.36 32.17
C VAL A 49 4.71 -46.83 32.19
N GLU A 50 4.48 -47.41 33.36
CA GLU A 50 4.11 -48.83 33.50
C GLU A 50 2.69 -49.10 32.98
N ASN A 51 1.71 -48.23 33.25
CA ASN A 51 0.37 -48.32 32.66
C ASN A 51 0.37 -48.13 31.13
N SER A 52 1.16 -47.19 30.60
CA SER A 52 1.33 -47.00 29.15
C SER A 52 1.91 -48.26 28.48
N THR A 53 2.88 -48.91 29.13
CA THR A 53 3.53 -50.12 28.63
C THR A 53 2.62 -51.36 28.71
N VAL A 54 1.71 -51.43 29.69
CA VAL A 54 0.71 -52.50 29.84
C VAL A 54 -0.48 -52.31 28.90
N LEU A 55 -0.96 -51.08 28.69
CA LEU A 55 -2.01 -50.77 27.72
C LEU A 55 -1.58 -51.12 26.29
N ALA A 56 -0.36 -50.74 25.90
CA ALA A 56 0.19 -51.04 24.57
C ALA A 56 0.35 -52.55 24.29
N LYS A 57 0.45 -53.39 25.35
CA LYS A 57 0.50 -54.85 25.22
C LYS A 57 -0.88 -55.47 25.02
N SER A 58 -1.97 -54.77 25.37
CA SER A 58 -3.33 -55.24 25.13
C SER A 58 -3.62 -55.33 23.63
N VAL A 59 -4.09 -56.50 23.18
CA VAL A 59 -4.49 -56.73 21.78
C VAL A 59 -5.59 -55.76 21.37
N LYS A 60 -6.53 -55.47 22.27
CA LYS A 60 -7.65 -54.56 22.02
C LYS A 60 -7.17 -53.14 21.72
N TRP A 61 -6.24 -52.63 22.52
CA TRP A 61 -5.66 -51.30 22.33
C TRP A 61 -4.85 -51.19 21.03
N ARG A 62 -4.06 -52.22 20.70
CA ARG A 62 -3.33 -52.27 19.42
C ARG A 62 -4.28 -52.25 18.22
N SER A 63 -5.41 -52.94 18.31
CA SER A 63 -6.46 -52.89 17.26
C SER A 63 -6.99 -51.47 17.08
N THR A 64 -7.36 -50.81 18.17
CA THR A 64 -7.90 -49.44 18.12
C THR A 64 -6.89 -48.43 17.54
N LEU A 65 -5.63 -48.50 17.93
CA LEU A 65 -4.58 -47.63 17.36
C LEU A 65 -4.42 -47.84 15.86
N LEU A 66 -4.40 -49.11 15.43
CA LEU A 66 -4.27 -49.46 14.02
C LEU A 66 -5.49 -49.01 13.22
N GLU A 67 -6.70 -49.20 13.75
CA GLU A 67 -7.95 -48.73 13.14
C GLU A 67 -7.93 -47.21 12.92
N THR A 68 -7.48 -46.43 13.92
CA THR A 68 -7.33 -44.98 13.78
C THR A 68 -6.34 -44.60 12.69
N ILE A 69 -5.13 -45.19 12.70
CA ILE A 69 -4.10 -44.91 11.69
C ILE A 69 -4.59 -45.29 10.29
N CYS A 70 -5.15 -46.49 10.12
CA CYS A 70 -5.69 -46.96 8.85
C CYS A 70 -6.85 -46.08 8.38
N GLY A 71 -7.71 -45.61 9.28
CA GLY A 71 -8.78 -44.67 8.98
C GLY A 71 -8.24 -43.35 8.41
N ILE A 72 -7.24 -42.77 9.06
CA ILE A 72 -6.58 -41.53 8.59
C ILE A 72 -5.95 -41.75 7.21
N ILE A 73 -5.17 -42.83 7.04
CA ILE A 73 -4.53 -43.14 5.75
C ILE A 73 -5.57 -43.32 4.65
N SER A 74 -6.66 -44.05 4.94
CA SER A 74 -7.75 -44.27 3.99
C SER A 74 -8.39 -42.96 3.55
N GLU A 75 -8.61 -42.03 4.49
CA GLU A 75 -9.16 -40.71 4.19
C GLU A 75 -8.20 -39.88 3.32
N LEU A 76 -6.89 -39.94 3.60
CA LEU A 76 -5.84 -39.27 2.81
C LEU A 76 -5.69 -39.86 1.39
N VAL A 77 -5.92 -41.16 1.22
CA VAL A 77 -5.84 -41.83 -0.10
C VAL A 77 -7.08 -41.53 -0.94
N LYS A 78 -8.26 -41.51 -0.31
CA LYS A 78 -9.54 -41.33 -0.99
C LYS A 78 -9.79 -39.89 -1.46
N ASN A 79 -9.25 -38.91 -0.73
CA ASN A 79 -9.55 -37.50 -0.95
C ASN A 79 -8.32 -36.73 -1.42
N ASP A 80 -8.54 -35.71 -2.24
CA ASP A 80 -7.49 -34.75 -2.53
C ASP A 80 -7.26 -33.78 -1.36
N VAL A 81 -6.15 -33.03 -1.43
CA VAL A 81 -5.73 -32.04 -0.43
C VAL A 81 -6.80 -30.95 -0.18
N THR A 82 -7.70 -30.73 -1.13
CA THR A 82 -8.72 -29.67 -1.04
C THR A 82 -10.04 -30.15 -0.43
N SER A 83 -10.33 -31.45 -0.53
CA SER A 83 -11.60 -32.08 -0.16
C SER A 83 -11.73 -32.32 1.34
N ILE A 84 -10.65 -32.71 2.01
CA ILE A 84 -10.64 -32.89 3.48
C ILE A 84 -10.87 -31.54 4.16
N LYS A 85 -11.73 -31.42 5.17
CA LYS A 85 -11.97 -30.13 5.86
C LYS A 85 -10.83 -29.79 6.83
N GLY A 86 -10.64 -28.50 7.11
CA GLY A 86 -9.46 -28.05 7.87
C GLY A 86 -9.54 -28.49 9.32
N ASN A 87 -10.75 -28.53 9.87
CA ASN A 87 -11.02 -29.04 11.21
C ASN A 87 -10.83 -30.56 11.29
N ASP A 88 -11.18 -31.29 10.22
CA ASP A 88 -10.95 -32.73 10.15
C ASP A 88 -9.44 -33.03 10.12
N LEU A 89 -8.68 -32.26 9.35
CA LEU A 89 -7.22 -32.42 9.29
C LEU A 89 -6.54 -32.08 10.62
N LYS A 90 -7.03 -31.06 11.34
CA LYS A 90 -6.54 -30.75 12.70
C LYS A 90 -6.84 -31.90 13.67
N ARG A 91 -8.06 -32.43 13.67
CA ARG A 91 -8.42 -33.61 14.48
C ARG A 91 -7.50 -34.79 14.19
N MET A 92 -7.24 -35.10 12.91
CA MET A 92 -6.31 -36.17 12.54
C MET A 92 -4.88 -35.92 13.03
N ILE A 93 -4.41 -34.68 13.02
CA ILE A 93 -3.10 -34.31 13.58
C ILE A 93 -3.09 -34.55 15.09
N ASP A 94 -4.14 -34.15 15.81
CA ASP A 94 -4.27 -34.36 17.24
C ASP A 94 -4.29 -35.85 17.59
N ASP A 95 -5.08 -36.66 16.87
CA ASP A 95 -5.13 -38.12 17.01
C ASP A 95 -3.73 -38.74 16.81
N VAL A 96 -2.99 -38.33 15.78
CA VAL A 96 -1.63 -38.84 15.51
C VAL A 96 -0.62 -38.38 16.56
N ASN A 97 -0.77 -37.18 17.12
CA ASN A 97 0.07 -36.69 18.21
C ASN A 97 -0.13 -37.54 19.47
N GLU A 98 -1.38 -37.86 19.81
CA GLU A 98 -1.69 -38.74 20.94
C GLU A 98 -1.07 -40.12 20.76
N ILE A 99 -1.19 -40.70 19.57
CA ILE A 99 -0.57 -41.98 19.22
C ILE A 99 0.97 -41.93 19.31
N ASN A 100 1.58 -40.84 18.85
CA ASN A 100 3.02 -40.63 18.94
C ASN A 100 3.50 -40.51 20.40
N ASN A 101 2.71 -39.87 21.28
CA ASN A 101 3.00 -39.78 22.70
C ASN A 101 2.99 -41.15 23.41
N LEU A 102 2.29 -42.13 22.84
CA LEU A 102 2.34 -43.54 23.26
C LEU A 102 3.57 -44.30 22.72
N LYS A 103 4.56 -43.58 22.17
CA LYS A 103 5.81 -44.13 21.60
C LYS A 103 5.60 -45.01 20.36
N VAL A 104 4.47 -44.85 19.66
CA VAL A 104 4.26 -45.47 18.34
C VAL A 104 4.88 -44.57 17.28
N GLU A 105 5.69 -45.13 16.38
CA GLU A 105 6.40 -44.38 15.36
C GLU A 105 5.47 -43.92 14.21
N VAL A 106 4.81 -42.77 14.40
CA VAL A 106 3.88 -42.16 13.43
C VAL A 106 4.25 -40.72 13.05
N VAL A 107 5.48 -40.29 13.34
CA VAL A 107 5.99 -38.94 13.02
C VAL A 107 5.88 -38.61 11.52
N TRP A 108 6.03 -39.60 10.65
CA TRP A 108 5.87 -39.44 9.20
C TRP A 108 4.44 -39.01 8.84
N LEU A 109 3.43 -39.56 9.51
CA LEU A 109 2.02 -39.28 9.27
C LEU A 109 1.67 -37.89 9.78
N GLN A 110 2.18 -37.53 10.96
CA GLN A 110 2.05 -36.19 11.53
C GLN A 110 2.62 -35.14 10.56
N THR A 111 3.85 -35.37 10.09
CA THR A 111 4.54 -34.48 9.13
C THR A 111 3.74 -34.34 7.83
N ARG A 112 3.20 -35.46 7.34
CA ARG A 112 2.37 -35.46 6.13
C ARG A 112 1.09 -34.66 6.32
N LEU A 113 0.38 -34.84 7.42
CA LEU A 113 -0.86 -34.12 7.73
C LEU A 113 -0.62 -32.61 7.87
N THR A 114 0.46 -32.21 8.57
CA THR A 114 0.87 -30.81 8.69
C THR A 114 1.18 -30.20 7.33
N GLY A 115 1.94 -30.90 6.48
CA GLY A 115 2.25 -30.43 5.13
C GLY A 115 0.99 -30.26 4.25
N ILE A 116 -0.02 -31.12 4.40
CA ILE A 116 -1.32 -30.97 3.73
C ILE A 116 -2.06 -29.73 4.24
N LEU A 117 -2.02 -29.47 5.56
CA LEU A 117 -2.67 -28.30 6.17
C LEU A 117 -2.05 -26.99 5.65
N GLU A 118 -0.73 -26.93 5.60
CA GLU A 118 0.02 -25.81 5.06
C GLU A 118 -0.24 -25.61 3.57
N ALA A 119 -0.16 -26.68 2.77
CA ALA A 119 -0.43 -26.62 1.33
C ALA A 119 -1.83 -26.06 1.03
N ARG A 120 -2.83 -26.45 1.82
CA ARG A 120 -4.18 -25.90 1.69
C ARG A 120 -4.24 -24.41 2.02
N GLN A 121 -3.56 -23.99 3.08
CA GLN A 121 -3.51 -22.58 3.44
C GLN A 121 -2.86 -21.75 2.33
N ILE A 122 -1.78 -22.26 1.73
CA ILE A 122 -1.12 -21.66 0.57
C ILE A 122 -2.07 -21.58 -0.64
N LEU A 123 -2.81 -22.65 -0.94
CA LEU A 123 -3.79 -22.65 -2.04
C LEU A 123 -4.89 -21.60 -1.83
N LYS A 124 -5.40 -21.46 -0.60
CA LYS A 124 -6.40 -20.44 -0.25
C LYS A 124 -5.84 -19.03 -0.48
N GLN A 125 -4.63 -18.77 0.01
CA GLN A 125 -3.96 -17.47 -0.17
C GLN A 125 -3.67 -17.18 -1.64
N SER A 126 -3.22 -18.19 -2.40
CA SER A 126 -2.92 -18.08 -3.83
C SER A 126 -4.15 -17.68 -4.65
N ARG A 127 -5.33 -18.27 -4.37
CA ARG A 127 -6.58 -17.88 -5.02
C ARG A 127 -6.92 -16.41 -4.78
N THR A 128 -6.88 -15.96 -3.52
CA THR A 128 -7.14 -14.55 -3.17
C THR A 128 -6.12 -13.61 -3.81
N LEU A 129 -4.84 -14.00 -3.87
CA LEU A 129 -3.81 -13.22 -4.53
C LEU A 129 -4.04 -13.11 -6.04
N LYS A 130 -4.48 -14.20 -6.69
CA LYS A 130 -4.83 -14.20 -8.12
C LYS A 130 -5.97 -13.23 -8.41
N GLU A 131 -7.06 -13.29 -7.63
CA GLU A 131 -8.20 -12.37 -7.77
C GLU A 131 -7.78 -10.90 -7.58
N LYS A 132 -6.93 -10.60 -6.59
CA LYS A 132 -6.37 -9.25 -6.38
C LYS A 132 -5.49 -8.81 -7.54
N LYS A 133 -4.62 -9.70 -8.05
CA LYS A 133 -3.75 -9.42 -9.21
C LYS A 133 -4.60 -9.04 -10.42
N ASP A 134 -5.63 -9.83 -10.72
CA ASP A 134 -6.49 -9.60 -11.89
C ASP A 134 -7.26 -8.27 -11.75
N SER A 135 -7.68 -7.90 -10.53
CA SER A 135 -8.27 -6.58 -10.28
C SER A 135 -7.28 -5.43 -10.47
N ILE A 136 -6.05 -5.56 -9.98
CA ILE A 136 -5.02 -4.52 -10.12
C ILE A 136 -4.69 -4.28 -11.59
N ILE A 137 -4.57 -5.35 -12.39
CA ILE A 137 -4.33 -5.23 -13.84
C ILE A 137 -5.41 -4.37 -14.51
N LYS A 138 -6.69 -4.64 -14.22
CA LYS A 138 -7.80 -3.85 -14.77
C LYS A 138 -7.73 -2.37 -14.35
N PHE A 139 -7.38 -2.09 -13.10
CA PHE A 139 -7.23 -0.71 -12.63
C PHE A 139 -6.09 0.01 -13.34
N ILE A 140 -4.97 -0.68 -13.60
CA ILE A 140 -3.85 -0.12 -14.35
C ILE A 140 -4.27 0.20 -15.78
N GLU A 141 -4.96 -0.71 -16.47
CA GLU A 141 -5.45 -0.48 -17.84
C GLU A 141 -6.38 0.74 -17.95
N ILE A 142 -7.27 0.91 -16.96
CA ILE A 142 -8.15 2.09 -16.88
C ILE A 142 -7.34 3.36 -16.66
N ALA A 143 -6.45 3.37 -15.66
CA ALA A 143 -5.64 4.54 -15.33
C ALA A 143 -4.70 4.94 -16.48
N GLU A 144 -4.15 3.97 -17.21
CA GLU A 144 -3.33 4.24 -18.40
C GLU A 144 -4.15 4.86 -19.54
N SER A 145 -5.41 4.47 -19.68
CA SER A 145 -6.31 5.03 -20.70
C SER A 145 -6.71 6.46 -20.35
N GLU A 146 -7.11 6.70 -19.10
CA GLU A 146 -7.44 8.04 -18.58
C GLU A 146 -6.24 8.98 -18.64
N LEU A 147 -5.03 8.48 -18.36
CA LEU A 147 -3.80 9.27 -18.47
C LEU A 147 -3.54 9.71 -19.92
N LYS A 148 -3.72 8.81 -20.89
CA LYS A 148 -3.55 9.15 -22.32
C LYS A 148 -4.55 10.22 -22.78
N GLU A 149 -5.79 10.14 -22.31
CA GLU A 149 -6.82 11.15 -22.59
C GLU A 149 -6.42 12.51 -22.00
N CYS A 150 -6.00 12.54 -20.73
CA CYS A 150 -5.53 13.75 -20.06
C CYS A 150 -4.30 14.37 -20.76
N GLU A 151 -3.36 13.54 -21.23
CA GLU A 151 -2.20 14.01 -22.01
C GLU A 151 -2.62 14.63 -23.35
N ALA A 152 -3.62 14.07 -24.02
CA ALA A 152 -4.17 14.62 -25.25
C ALA A 152 -4.86 15.98 -25.01
N GLU A 153 -5.70 16.08 -23.97
CA GLU A 153 -6.35 17.34 -23.58
C GLU A 153 -5.33 18.42 -23.22
N LYS A 154 -4.30 18.06 -22.46
CA LYS A 154 -3.21 18.98 -22.11
C LYS A 154 -2.52 19.53 -23.35
N LYS A 155 -2.29 18.68 -24.35
CA LYS A 155 -1.67 19.10 -25.63
C LYS A 155 -2.58 20.08 -26.38
N GLU A 156 -3.87 19.77 -26.50
CA GLU A 156 -4.85 20.64 -27.15
C GLU A 156 -4.96 22.02 -26.46
N LEU A 157 -5.06 22.03 -25.13
CA LEU A 157 -5.08 23.27 -24.35
C LEU A 157 -3.79 24.07 -24.51
N SER A 158 -2.64 23.41 -24.57
CA SER A 158 -1.37 24.08 -24.84
C SER A 158 -1.33 24.75 -26.21
N GLU A 159 -1.93 24.14 -27.24
CA GLU A 159 -2.01 24.74 -28.58
C GLU A 159 -2.97 25.94 -28.60
N LYS A 160 -4.14 25.81 -27.96
CA LYS A 160 -5.09 26.92 -27.77
C LYS A 160 -4.46 28.10 -27.03
N LEU A 161 -3.66 27.83 -25.99
CA LEU A 161 -2.97 28.86 -25.23
C LEU A 161 -1.99 29.64 -26.12
N LYS A 162 -1.22 28.96 -26.98
CA LYS A 162 -0.30 29.63 -27.92
C LYS A 162 -1.05 30.61 -28.83
N VAL A 163 -2.18 30.19 -29.39
CA VAL A 163 -3.02 31.05 -30.24
C VAL A 163 -3.52 32.29 -29.48
N VAL A 164 -3.90 32.15 -28.22
CA VAL A 164 -4.31 33.28 -27.38
C VAL A 164 -3.14 34.23 -27.09
N CYS A 165 -1.96 33.69 -26.78
CA CYS A 165 -0.76 34.49 -26.56
C CYS A 165 -0.33 35.27 -27.83
N ASP A 166 -0.42 34.66 -29.00
CA ASP A 166 -0.11 35.34 -30.28
C ASP A 166 -1.08 36.50 -30.53
N LYS A 167 -2.39 36.26 -30.31
CA LYS A 167 -3.42 37.32 -30.40
C LYS A 167 -3.18 38.45 -29.39
N GLU A 168 -2.81 38.11 -28.15
CA GLU A 168 -2.48 39.11 -27.12
C GLU A 168 -1.29 39.99 -27.56
N ALA A 169 -0.24 39.38 -28.10
CA ALA A 169 0.93 40.09 -28.59
C ALA A 169 0.58 41.07 -29.73
N ASP A 170 -0.29 40.66 -30.65
CA ASP A 170 -0.76 41.52 -31.74
C ASP A 170 -1.63 42.68 -31.24
N TRP A 171 -2.52 42.43 -30.29
CA TRP A 171 -3.31 43.49 -29.66
C TRP A 171 -2.44 44.48 -28.89
N LYS A 172 -1.41 44.03 -28.18
CA LYS A 172 -0.43 44.91 -27.51
C LYS A 172 0.27 45.83 -28.52
N LYS A 173 0.75 45.28 -29.65
CA LYS A 173 1.37 46.09 -30.73
C LYS A 173 0.39 47.11 -31.31
N ARG A 174 -0.88 46.72 -31.53
CA ARG A 174 -1.92 47.63 -32.05
C ARG A 174 -2.24 48.74 -31.06
N LEU A 175 -2.31 48.42 -29.78
CA LEU A 175 -2.57 49.39 -28.71
C LEU A 175 -1.48 50.46 -28.64
N VAL A 176 -0.20 50.08 -28.69
CA VAL A 176 0.94 51.02 -28.73
C VAL A 176 0.80 51.97 -29.93
N ARG A 177 0.52 51.43 -31.12
CA ARG A 177 0.34 52.25 -32.33
C ARG A 177 -0.81 53.25 -32.20
N MET A 178 -1.96 52.82 -31.67
CA MET A 178 -3.10 53.71 -31.45
C MET A 178 -2.80 54.81 -30.43
N HIS A 179 -2.04 54.50 -29.38
CA HIS A 179 -1.59 55.50 -28.41
C HIS A 179 -0.67 56.55 -29.05
N ASP A 180 0.27 56.12 -29.90
CA ASP A 180 1.15 57.03 -30.63
C ASP A 180 0.39 57.93 -31.62
N GLU A 181 -0.57 57.37 -32.36
CA GLU A 181 -1.43 58.10 -33.28
C GLU A 181 -2.33 59.11 -32.55
N SER A 182 -2.91 58.71 -31.43
CA SER A 182 -3.70 59.58 -30.55
C SER A 182 -2.86 60.77 -30.06
N THR A 183 -1.64 60.49 -29.57
CA THR A 183 -0.70 61.53 -29.10
C THR A 183 -0.33 62.51 -30.22
N LYS A 184 -0.04 62.00 -31.43
CA LYS A 184 0.25 62.83 -32.62
C LYS A 184 -0.95 63.70 -33.01
N THR A 185 -2.16 63.15 -32.97
CA THR A 185 -3.39 63.86 -33.31
C THR A 185 -3.67 64.97 -32.30
N PHE A 186 -3.54 64.68 -31.02
CA PHE A 186 -3.68 65.68 -29.96
C PHE A 186 -2.69 66.84 -30.13
N LYS A 187 -1.43 66.54 -30.47
CA LYS A 187 -0.42 67.57 -30.77
C LYS A 187 -0.83 68.45 -31.96
N ARG A 188 -1.27 67.85 -33.08
CA ARG A 188 -1.76 68.62 -34.24
C ARG A 188 -2.95 69.50 -33.91
N ILE A 189 -3.90 69.00 -33.12
CA ILE A 189 -5.07 69.78 -32.68
C ILE A 189 -4.61 70.98 -31.85
N LYS A 190 -3.68 70.77 -30.91
CA LYS A 190 -3.10 71.84 -30.09
C LYS A 190 -2.40 72.89 -30.96
N ASP A 191 -1.54 72.46 -31.87
CA ASP A 191 -0.79 73.34 -32.77
C ASP A 191 -1.74 74.14 -33.69
N GLY A 192 -2.76 73.48 -34.26
CA GLY A 192 -3.79 74.12 -35.06
C GLY A 192 -4.59 75.15 -34.28
N LYS A 193 -5.00 74.83 -33.04
CA LYS A 193 -5.70 75.77 -32.15
C LYS A 193 -4.85 77.00 -31.83
N SER A 194 -3.56 76.82 -31.61
CA SER A 194 -2.62 77.93 -31.40
C SER A 194 -2.53 78.84 -32.64
N LYS A 195 -2.42 78.26 -33.85
CA LYS A 195 -2.41 79.03 -35.11
C LYS A 195 -3.70 79.80 -35.33
N VAL A 196 -4.86 79.17 -35.16
CA VAL A 196 -6.17 79.83 -35.29
C VAL A 196 -6.28 81.01 -34.32
N ARG A 197 -5.80 80.85 -33.08
CA ARG A 197 -5.78 81.94 -32.10
C ARG A 197 -4.86 83.09 -32.54
N GLN A 198 -3.71 82.80 -33.14
CA GLN A 198 -2.81 83.82 -33.66
C GLN A 198 -3.47 84.62 -34.79
N PHE A 199 -4.17 83.97 -35.72
CA PHE A 199 -4.92 84.66 -36.78
C PHE A 199 -6.06 85.52 -36.23
N LEU A 200 -6.81 85.04 -35.23
CA LEU A 200 -7.91 85.80 -34.63
C LEU A 200 -7.41 87.02 -33.84
N ASN A 201 -6.21 86.94 -33.25
CA ASN A 201 -5.65 88.01 -32.42
C ASN A 201 -4.69 88.95 -33.19
N GLY A 202 -4.34 88.63 -34.43
CA GLY A 202 -3.49 89.47 -35.30
C GLY A 202 -4.31 90.51 -36.07
N SER A 203 -3.70 91.66 -36.37
CA SER A 203 -4.30 92.70 -37.23
C SER A 203 -4.26 92.26 -38.69
N LEU A 204 -5.40 92.35 -39.40
CA LEU A 204 -5.50 92.09 -40.85
C LEU A 204 -4.79 93.14 -41.72
N VAL A 205 -4.33 94.25 -41.12
CA VAL A 205 -3.77 95.41 -41.84
C VAL A 205 -2.24 95.32 -42.01
N ASP A 206 -1.54 94.50 -41.22
CA ASP A 206 -0.08 94.43 -41.24
C ASP A 206 0.49 93.68 -42.47
N ASP A 207 -0.33 92.88 -43.17
CA ASP A 207 0.07 92.13 -44.38
C ASP A 207 -0.26 92.87 -45.71
N LEU A 208 -0.80 94.10 -45.65
CA LEU A 208 -1.29 94.85 -46.83
C LEU A 208 -0.50 96.13 -47.15
N ILE A 209 0.66 96.36 -46.51
CA ILE A 209 1.53 97.53 -46.77
C ILE A 209 2.88 97.07 -47.33
#